data_AF-K0VBR1-F1
#
_entry.id   AF-K0VBR1-F1
#
_cell.length_a   1.000
_cell.length_b   1.000
_cell.length_c   1.000
_cell.angle_alpha   90.00
_cell.angle_beta   90.00
_cell.angle_gamma   90.00
#
_symmetry.space_group_name_H-M   'P 1'
#
loop_
_entity.id
_entity.type
_entity.pdbx_description
1 polymer ?
#
loop_
_entity_poly.entity_id
_entity_poly.type
_entity_poly.pdbx_seq_one_letter_code
_entity_poly.pdbx_strand_id
1 'polypeptide(L)'
;AELEASPDLGEAFEFLERERGSCPTLAKIHCFNFPATLSHGKLTGDIPAISEGADRLARGIVRSLFVADREKHFENLQAFDTPELLGDEWSDAETEVPAELSSERT
;
A
#
# COMPACT_ATOMS: atom_id res chain seq x y z
N ALA A 1 6.40 36.74 12.13
CA ALA A 1 6.31 35.97 13.38
C ALA A 1 5.63 34.62 13.14
N GLU A 2 4.32 34.53 12.88
CA GLU A 2 3.68 33.22 12.67
C GLU A 2 4.24 32.43 11.47
N LEU A 3 4.40 33.08 10.30
CA LEU A 3 4.91 32.40 9.10
C LEU A 3 6.35 31.89 9.26
N GLU A 4 7.14 32.55 10.10
CA GLU A 4 8.53 32.16 10.40
C GLU A 4 8.60 30.96 11.34
N ALA A 5 7.55 30.75 12.14
CA ALA A 5 7.43 29.62 13.06
C ALA A 5 6.77 28.39 12.41
N SER A 6 6.25 28.52 11.19
CA SER A 6 5.64 27.40 10.46
C SER A 6 6.73 26.42 10.00
N PRO A 7 6.56 25.11 10.24
CA PRO A 7 7.55 24.11 9.84
C PRO A 7 7.52 23.88 8.33
N ASP A 8 8.67 23.48 7.77
CA ASP A 8 8.73 22.88 6.44
C ASP A 8 8.30 21.42 6.52
N LEU A 9 7.29 21.06 5.71
CA LEU A 9 6.68 19.75 5.71
C LEU A 9 6.81 19.06 4.35
N GLY A 10 6.98 17.73 4.39
CA GLY A 10 6.94 16.88 3.22
C GLY A 10 5.53 16.60 2.74
N GLU A 11 5.39 15.81 1.67
CA GLU A 11 4.12 15.59 0.98
C GLU A 11 3.02 15.00 1.89
N ALA A 12 3.43 14.16 2.83
CA ALA A 12 2.56 13.51 3.80
C ALA A 12 2.48 14.28 5.12
N PHE A 13 2.80 15.59 5.13
CA PHE A 13 2.85 16.42 6.33
C PHE A 13 3.94 16.05 7.33
N GLU A 14 4.94 15.23 6.95
CA GLU A 14 6.06 14.87 7.81
C GLU A 14 7.03 16.04 8.01
N PHE A 15 7.63 16.15 9.20
CA PHE A 15 8.64 17.19 9.45
C PHE A 15 9.91 16.95 8.63
N LEU A 16 10.39 17.99 7.96
CA LEU A 16 11.66 17.96 7.24
C LEU A 16 12.82 18.42 8.12
N GLU A 17 13.96 17.77 7.95
CA GLU A 17 15.18 18.17 8.61
C GLU A 17 15.74 19.44 7.97
N ARG A 18 16.12 20.41 8.81
CA ARG A 18 16.83 21.62 8.33
C ARG A 18 18.20 21.25 7.75
N GLU A 19 18.88 20.30 8.36
CA GLU A 19 20.13 19.71 7.89
C GLU A 19 19.94 18.20 7.73
N ARG A 20 20.06 17.71 6.49
CA ARG A 20 19.80 16.31 6.16
C ARG A 20 20.70 15.36 6.97
N GLY A 21 20.09 14.39 7.65
CA GLY A 21 20.77 13.37 8.45
C GLY A 21 20.99 13.76 9.92
N SER A 22 20.62 14.98 10.34
CA SER A 22 20.73 15.43 11.72
C SER A 22 19.69 14.81 12.65
N CYS A 23 18.47 14.55 12.15
CA CYS A 23 17.41 13.89 12.90
C CYS A 23 16.43 13.13 11.96
N PRO A 24 16.84 11.96 11.42
CA PRO A 24 16.02 11.18 10.49
C PRO A 24 14.66 10.74 11.06
N THR A 25 14.53 10.69 12.38
CA THR A 25 13.27 10.33 13.06
C THR A 25 12.16 11.36 12.84
N LEU A 26 12.49 12.61 12.48
CA LEU A 26 11.48 13.65 12.18
C LEU A 26 10.55 13.25 11.04
N ALA A 27 11.04 12.48 10.06
CA ALA A 27 10.24 11.97 8.94
C ALA A 27 9.10 11.01 9.38
N LYS A 28 9.05 10.60 10.66
CA LYS A 28 7.99 9.77 11.24
C LYS A 28 6.93 10.58 12.01
N ILE A 29 7.13 11.89 12.14
CA ILE A 29 6.23 12.78 12.87
C ILE A 29 5.50 13.64 11.84
N HIS A 30 4.17 13.64 11.90
CA HIS A 30 3.33 14.32 10.93
C HIS A 30 2.57 15.49 11.57
N CYS A 31 2.60 16.65 10.92
CA CYS A 31 1.98 17.90 11.35
C CYS A 31 0.68 18.14 10.57
N PHE A 32 -0.43 17.56 11.03
CA PHE A 32 -1.75 17.78 10.42
C PHE A 32 -2.59 18.77 11.24
N ASN A 33 -2.12 20.02 11.29
CA ASN A 33 -2.75 21.11 12.05
C ASN A 33 -2.49 22.48 11.38
N PHE A 34 -2.87 23.59 12.02
CA PHE A 34 -2.83 24.93 11.42
C PHE A 34 -1.44 25.36 10.88
N PRO A 35 -0.31 25.20 11.60
CA PRO A 35 1.04 25.46 11.09
C PRO A 35 1.37 24.87 9.71
N ALA A 36 0.76 23.73 9.34
CA ALA A 36 0.95 23.10 8.03
C ALA A 36 0.38 23.92 6.85
N THR A 37 -0.41 24.95 7.13
CA THR A 37 -1.04 25.80 6.10
C THR A 37 -0.01 26.46 5.20
N LEU A 38 1.19 26.76 5.71
CA LEU A 38 2.24 27.38 4.89
C LEU A 38 2.77 26.42 3.80
N SER A 39 2.98 25.15 4.14
CA SER A 39 3.47 24.14 3.19
C SER A 39 2.38 23.55 2.29
N HIS A 40 1.12 23.55 2.74
CA HIS A 40 0.05 22.77 2.09
C HIS A 40 -1.25 23.53 1.81
N GLY A 41 -1.34 24.80 2.18
CA GLY A 41 -2.60 25.54 2.16
C GLY A 41 -3.60 25.01 3.20
N LYS A 42 -4.87 25.38 3.07
CA LYS A 42 -5.91 25.13 4.09
C LYS A 42 -6.45 23.69 4.14
N LEU A 43 -5.60 22.70 3.82
CA LEU A 43 -5.95 21.27 3.87
C LEU A 43 -6.16 20.72 5.28
N THR A 44 -5.69 21.42 6.33
CA THR A 44 -5.77 20.94 7.72
C THR A 44 -6.88 21.58 8.56
N GLY A 45 -7.60 22.56 8.01
CA GLY A 45 -8.54 23.38 8.80
C GLY A 45 -9.82 23.83 8.10
N ASP A 46 -10.01 23.50 6.82
CA ASP A 46 -11.24 23.83 6.08
C ASP A 46 -12.11 22.58 5.89
N ILE A 47 -13.41 22.67 6.17
CA ILE A 47 -14.36 21.55 6.16
C ILE A 47 -14.38 20.80 4.81
N PRO A 48 -14.42 21.44 3.63
CA PRO A 48 -14.36 20.71 2.37
C PRO A 48 -12.99 20.06 2.12
N ALA A 49 -11.91 20.64 2.62
CA ALA A 49 -10.54 20.27 2.26
C ALA A 49 -9.91 19.25 3.24
N ILE A 50 -10.43 19.14 4.46
CA ILE A 50 -9.85 18.29 5.51
C ILE A 50 -9.83 16.81 5.13
N SER A 51 -10.87 16.34 4.44
CA SER A 51 -10.94 14.94 3.99
C SER A 51 -9.85 14.61 2.98
N GLU A 52 -9.57 15.52 2.04
CA GLU A 52 -8.49 15.36 1.06
C GLU A 52 -7.11 15.38 1.74
N GLY A 53 -6.91 16.32 2.68
CA GLY A 53 -5.69 16.39 3.48
C GLY A 53 -5.46 15.11 4.29
N ALA A 54 -6.52 14.56 4.90
CA ALA A 54 -6.47 13.34 5.67
C ALA A 54 -6.19 12.10 4.80
N ASP A 55 -6.80 12.01 3.61
CA ASP A 55 -6.50 10.92 2.66
C ASP A 55 -5.03 10.95 2.23
N ARG A 56 -4.50 12.14 1.90
CA ARG A 56 -3.09 12.30 1.54
C ARG A 56 -2.15 11.90 2.68
N LEU A 57 -2.45 12.34 3.91
CA LEU A 57 -1.71 11.96 5.10
C LEU A 57 -1.70 10.44 5.29
N ALA A 58 -2.88 9.81 5.22
CA ALA A 58 -3.03 8.37 5.40
C ALA A 58 -2.24 7.58 4.34
N ARG A 59 -2.35 7.94 3.07
CA ARG A 59 -1.58 7.32 1.98
C ARG A 59 -0.08 7.43 2.20
N GLY A 60 0.39 8.60 2.62
CA GLY A 60 1.80 8.84 2.91
C GLY A 60 2.34 7.98 4.04
N ILE A 61 1.61 7.87 5.15
CA ILE A 61 1.96 7.01 6.29
C ILE A 61 1.99 5.54 5.85
N VAL A 62 0.95 5.07 5.17
CA VAL A 62 0.87 3.68 4.68
C VAL A 62 2.03 3.36 3.75
N ARG A 63 2.35 4.26 2.81
CA ARG A 63 3.52 4.12 1.92
C ARG A 63 4.82 4.04 2.71
N SER A 64 5.02 4.91 3.70
CA SER A 64 6.23 4.93 4.52
C SER A 64 6.42 3.61 5.28
N LEU A 65 5.35 3.11 5.91
CA LEU A 65 5.37 1.81 6.60
C LEU A 65 5.64 0.65 5.64
N PHE A 66 4.98 0.62 4.49
CA PHE A 66 5.21 -0.42 3.48
C PHE A 66 6.66 -0.46 2.97
N VAL A 67 7.25 0.71 2.70
CA VAL A 67 8.65 0.81 2.26
C VAL A 67 9.64 0.44 3.37
N ALA A 68 9.31 0.77 4.63
CA ALA A 68 10.10 0.38 5.79
C ALA A 68 10.11 -1.15 6.00
N ASP A 69 8.98 -1.81 5.73
CA ASP A 69 8.81 -3.25 5.89
C ASP A 69 9.05 -4.05 4.59
N ARG A 70 9.65 -3.44 3.56
CA ARG A 70 9.80 -4.05 2.23
C ARG A 70 10.52 -5.40 2.26
N GLU A 71 11.54 -5.57 3.11
CA GLU A 71 12.27 -6.83 3.23
C GLU A 71 11.35 -7.95 3.73
N LYS A 72 10.54 -7.67 4.75
CA LYS A 72 9.56 -8.61 5.30
C LYS A 72 8.50 -8.98 4.26
N HIS A 73 7.99 -7.99 3.53
CA HIS A 73 7.03 -8.25 2.46
C HIS A 73 7.62 -9.12 1.34
N PHE A 74 8.88 -8.88 0.99
CA PHE A 74 9.60 -9.66 -0.03
C PHE A 74 9.88 -11.09 0.44
N GLU A 75 10.26 -11.31 1.69
CA GLU A 75 10.42 -12.64 2.28
C GLU A 75 9.09 -13.41 2.27
N ASN A 76 7.98 -12.77 2.66
CA ASN A 76 6.66 -13.39 2.63
C ASN A 76 6.25 -13.80 1.21
N LEU A 77 6.56 -12.98 0.20
CA LEU A 77 6.28 -13.30 -1.20
C LEU A 77 7.10 -14.50 -1.68
N GLN A 78 8.37 -14.59 -1.31
CA GLN A 78 9.21 -15.73 -1.66
C GLN A 78 8.78 -17.02 -0.94
N ALA A 79 8.27 -16.90 0.28
CA ALA A 79 7.81 -18.03 1.08
C ALA A 79 6.39 -18.49 0.72
N PHE A 80 5.67 -17.77 -0.15
CA PHE A 80 4.30 -18.10 -0.50
C PHE A 80 4.24 -19.41 -1.30
N ASP A 81 3.60 -20.42 -0.72
CA ASP A 81 3.50 -21.78 -1.27
C ASP A 81 2.05 -22.27 -1.39
N THR A 82 1.07 -21.38 -1.19
CA THR A 82 -0.35 -21.75 -1.28
C THR A 82 -0.70 -22.05 -2.74
N PRO A 83 -1.08 -23.30 -3.07
CA PRO A 83 -1.44 -23.65 -4.43
C PRO A 83 -2.74 -22.97 -4.83
N GLU A 84 -2.75 -22.27 -5.97
CA GLU A 84 -3.97 -21.68 -6.55
C GLU A 84 -4.86 -22.73 -7.22
N LEU A 85 -4.26 -23.82 -7.72
CA LEU A 85 -4.92 -24.95 -8.36
C LEU A 85 -4.42 -26.24 -7.72
N LEU A 86 -5.35 -27.10 -7.30
CA LEU A 86 -5.06 -28.40 -6.70
C LEU A 86 -4.91 -29.50 -7.77
N GLY A 87 -5.38 -29.24 -8.99
CA GLY A 87 -5.31 -30.15 -10.13
C GLY A 87 -6.46 -31.13 -10.19
N ASP A 88 -7.44 -31.03 -9.30
CA ASP A 88 -8.68 -31.82 -9.28
C ASP A 88 -9.88 -31.05 -9.83
N GLU A 89 -9.70 -29.77 -10.16
CA GLU A 89 -10.78 -28.88 -10.62
C GLU A 89 -11.19 -29.09 -12.08
N TRP A 90 -10.36 -29.76 -12.88
CA TRP A 90 -10.62 -30.03 -14.29
C TRP A 90 -10.50 -31.50 -14.66
N SER A 91 -11.50 -32.00 -15.38
CA SER A 91 -11.53 -33.31 -16.00
C SER A 91 -11.60 -33.15 -17.51
N ASP A 92 -10.80 -33.91 -18.26
CA ASP A 92 -10.88 -33.98 -19.73
C ASP A 92 -12.32 -34.32 -20.16
N ALA A 93 -12.86 -33.55 -21.11
CA ALA A 93 -14.21 -33.77 -21.64
C ALA A 93 -14.32 -35.07 -22.48
N GLU A 94 -13.19 -35.67 -22.85
CA GLU A 94 -13.12 -36.90 -23.65
C GLU A 94 -12.36 -38.00 -22.90
N THR A 95 -13.00 -38.62 -21.91
CA THR A 95 -12.66 -39.99 -21.52
C THR A 95 -13.93 -40.81 -21.29
N GLU A 96 -14.86 -40.75 -22.23
CA GLU A 96 -15.67 -41.92 -22.53
C GLU A 96 -14.83 -42.81 -23.44
N VAL A 97 -14.09 -43.77 -22.87
CA VAL A 97 -13.57 -44.88 -23.64
C VAL A 97 -14.79 -45.60 -24.21
N PRO A 98 -15.01 -45.62 -25.53
CA PRO A 98 -16.19 -46.27 -26.08
C PRO A 98 -16.14 -47.75 -25.69
N ALA A 99 -17.24 -48.25 -25.09
CA ALA A 99 -17.36 -49.67 -24.80
C ALA A 99 -17.12 -50.45 -26.10
N GLU A 100 -16.15 -51.36 -26.10
CA GLU A 100 -15.92 -52.27 -27.22
C GLU A 100 -17.23 -53.02 -27.50
N LEU A 101 -17.86 -52.70 -28.63
CA LEU A 101 -18.99 -53.44 -29.15
C LEU A 101 -18.50 -54.85 -29.49
N SER A 102 -18.79 -55.81 -28.61
CA SER A 102 -18.53 -57.23 -28.82
C SER A 102 -19.15 -57.67 -30.14
N SER A 103 -18.28 -57.97 -31.10
CA SER A 103 -18.64 -58.55 -32.38
C SER A 103 -19.15 -59.97 -32.17
N GLU A 104 -20.46 -60.12 -32.03
CA GLU A 104 -21.13 -61.41 -32.25
C GLU A 104 -21.88 -61.33 -33.58
N ARG A 105 -21.17 -61.68 -34.67
CA ARG A 105 -21.80 -62.12 -35.91
C ARG A 105 -22.16 -63.60 -35.76
N THR A 106 -23.45 -63.88 -35.61
CA THR A 106 -24.08 -65.13 -36.11
C THR A 106 -24.82 -64.79 -37.38
#